data_AF-A0A7Y2HK43-F1
#
_entry.id   AF-A0A7Y2HK43-F1
#
_cell.length_a   1.000
_cell.length_b   1.000
_cell.length_c   1.000
_cell.angle_alpha   90.00
_cell.angle_beta   90.00
_cell.angle_gamma   90.00
#
_symmetry.space_group_name_H-M   'P 1'
#
loop_
_entity.id
_entity.type
_entity.pdbx_description
1 polymer ?
#
loop_
_entity_poly.entity_id
_entity_poly.type
_entity_poly.pdbx_seq_one_letter_code
_entity_poly.pdbx_strand_id
1 'polypeptide(L)'
;MNPEIRRIMDKYKRNELTPEEDQYLNDLIAQGKLGIEDFEELKSLDDKLTSVIDVSPSRKMDNQFYTMLGEEKAKLKRRHWLKNWFNRLPIGLQYALPVLLLLAGFMIGQLSSTGESPQVPAPQEESLTTLINSRSTSDRMMAVKQVSKSPQAEKEIINALLFSLNNDASDNVRITAIEALLKYADLEVVRSGMIDAVRHQQSPLVLLNLAEALKIIGNDIPIDEYKDMLNDDLPEQTVRSIEEGLKLIKT
;
A
#
# COMPACT_ATOMS: atom_id res chain seq x y z
N MET A 1 46.41 19.16 -9.02
CA MET A 1 45.43 19.60 -8.01
C MET A 1 46.02 20.73 -7.17
N ASN A 2 45.30 21.85 -7.03
CA ASN A 2 45.73 23.00 -6.22
C ASN A 2 45.95 22.57 -4.74
N PRO A 3 47.06 22.94 -4.08
CA PRO A 3 47.30 22.61 -2.67
C PRO A 3 46.18 23.07 -1.72
N GLU A 4 45.48 24.16 -2.04
CA GLU A 4 44.35 24.66 -1.27
C GLU A 4 43.13 23.73 -1.35
N ILE A 5 42.84 23.23 -2.55
CA ILE A 5 41.77 22.24 -2.78
C ILE A 5 42.03 20.95 -2.01
N ARG A 6 43.30 20.47 -2.02
CA ARG A 6 43.69 19.28 -1.26
C ARG A 6 43.48 19.47 0.25
N ARG A 7 43.83 20.65 0.78
CA ARG A 7 43.63 20.99 2.20
C ARG A 7 42.15 20.95 2.60
N ILE A 8 41.28 21.50 1.76
CA ILE A 8 39.84 21.56 2.01
C ILE A 8 39.22 20.16 1.92
N MET A 9 39.63 19.34 0.96
CA MET A 9 39.20 17.94 0.90
C MET A 9 39.64 17.13 2.12
N ASP A 10 40.86 17.34 2.62
CA ASP A 10 41.33 16.65 3.82
C ASP A 10 40.55 17.09 5.08
N LYS A 11 40.15 18.37 5.15
CA LYS A 11 39.24 18.87 6.20
C LYS A 11 37.83 18.31 6.08
N TYR A 12 37.30 18.20 4.86
CA TYR A 12 36.00 17.58 4.58
C TYR A 12 35.96 16.15 5.12
N LYS A 13 36.99 15.34 4.83
CA LYS A 13 37.11 13.95 5.32
C LYS A 13 37.10 13.83 6.85
N ARG A 14 37.59 14.84 7.56
CA ARG A 14 37.62 14.87 9.03
C ARG A 14 36.42 15.59 9.65
N ASN A 15 35.49 16.07 8.83
CA ASN A 15 34.34 16.88 9.25
C ASN A 15 34.75 18.18 9.99
N GLU A 16 35.85 18.81 9.54
CA GLU A 16 36.46 20.01 10.15
C GLU A 16 36.28 21.28 9.31
N LEU A 17 35.33 21.28 8.37
CA LEU A 17 35.09 22.44 7.52
C LEU A 17 34.43 23.57 8.29
N THR A 18 34.94 24.78 8.08
CA THR A 18 34.24 25.99 8.46
C THR A 18 33.12 26.31 7.46
N PRO A 19 32.10 27.10 7.83
CA PRO A 19 31.01 27.47 6.91
C PRO A 19 31.48 28.13 5.61
N GLU A 20 32.56 28.91 5.68
CA GLU A 20 33.16 29.57 4.50
C GLU A 20 33.87 28.56 3.58
N GLU A 21 34.56 27.57 4.16
CA GLU A 21 35.24 26.50 3.42
C GLU A 21 34.24 25.51 2.80
N ASP A 22 33.10 25.27 3.46
CA ASP A 22 32.00 24.45 2.93
C ASP A 22 31.34 25.13 1.72
N GLN A 23 31.07 26.43 1.82
CA GLN A 23 30.55 27.20 0.69
C GLN A 23 31.53 27.21 -0.50
N TYR A 24 32.83 27.36 -0.23
CA TYR A 24 33.86 27.30 -1.26
C TYR A 24 33.98 25.91 -1.90
N LEU A 25 33.84 24.83 -1.11
CA LEU A 25 33.81 23.47 -1.63
C LEU A 25 32.62 23.24 -2.57
N ASN A 26 31.44 23.69 -2.16
CA ASN A 26 30.21 23.60 -2.97
C ASN A 26 30.33 24.38 -4.28
N ASP A 27 30.95 25.57 -4.26
CA ASP A 27 31.21 26.35 -5.47
C ASP A 27 32.18 25.64 -6.42
N LEU A 28 33.19 24.95 -5.91
CA LEU A 28 34.12 24.18 -6.73
C LEU A 28 33.44 22.96 -7.39
N ILE A 29 32.54 22.29 -6.68
CA ILE A 29 31.73 21.18 -7.21
C ILE A 29 30.76 21.71 -8.29
N ALA A 30 30.05 22.81 -8.01
CA ALA A 30 29.11 23.41 -8.94
C ALA A 30 29.77 23.91 -10.25
N GLN A 31 31.02 24.37 -10.16
CA GLN A 31 31.83 24.77 -11.32
C GLN A 31 32.48 23.58 -12.05
N GLY A 32 32.29 22.35 -11.57
CA GLY A 32 32.89 21.13 -12.16
C GLY A 32 34.42 21.06 -12.03
N LYS A 33 35.02 21.84 -11.11
CA LYS A 33 36.46 21.82 -10.83
C LYS A 33 36.86 20.72 -9.85
N LEU A 34 35.88 20.17 -9.15
CA LEU A 34 35.97 19.02 -8.26
C LEU A 34 34.88 18.02 -8.65
N GLY A 35 35.28 16.83 -9.05
CA GLY A 35 34.38 15.74 -9.43
C GLY A 35 34.38 14.61 -8.40
N ILE A 36 33.44 13.68 -8.54
CA ILE A 36 33.36 12.47 -7.69
C ILE A 36 34.66 11.65 -7.77
N GLU A 37 35.34 11.68 -8.92
CA GLU A 37 36.62 11.03 -9.19
C GLU A 37 37.77 11.53 -8.29
N ASP A 38 37.68 12.77 -7.80
CA ASP A 38 38.68 13.36 -6.90
C ASP A 38 38.52 12.85 -5.45
N PHE A 39 37.40 12.18 -5.15
CA PHE A 39 37.11 11.56 -3.86
C PHE A 39 37.31 10.04 -3.95
N GLU A 40 38.48 9.59 -3.49
CA GLU A 40 38.88 8.16 -3.50
C GLU A 40 37.87 7.24 -2.77
N GLU A 41 37.24 7.71 -1.70
CA GLU A 41 36.18 6.98 -0.99
C GLU A 41 34.91 6.81 -1.83
N LEU A 42 34.45 7.89 -2.47
CA LEU A 42 33.25 7.87 -3.31
C LEU A 42 33.46 7.01 -4.56
N LYS A 43 34.67 7.03 -5.13
CA LYS A 43 35.03 6.12 -6.22
C LYS A 43 34.94 4.65 -5.81
N SER A 44 35.42 4.31 -4.62
CA SER A 44 35.32 2.92 -4.12
C SER A 44 33.89 2.48 -3.82
N LEU A 45 33.00 3.43 -3.48
CA LEU A 45 31.57 3.19 -3.33
C LEU A 45 30.88 3.03 -4.68
N ASP A 46 31.22 3.86 -5.66
CA ASP A 46 30.71 3.78 -7.03
C ASP A 46 31.11 2.47 -7.72
N ASP A 47 32.38 2.06 -7.59
CA ASP A 47 32.88 0.77 -8.07
C ASP A 47 32.11 -0.39 -7.41
N LYS A 48 31.83 -0.30 -6.10
CA LYS A 48 31.03 -1.31 -5.38
C LYS A 48 29.57 -1.31 -5.81
N LEU A 49 28.94 -0.15 -5.96
CA LEU A 49 27.55 -0.02 -6.40
C LEU A 49 27.36 -0.53 -7.83
N THR A 50 28.28 -0.21 -8.72
CA THR A 50 28.27 -0.64 -10.12
C THR A 50 28.61 -2.12 -10.26
N SER A 51 29.39 -2.70 -9.34
CA SER A 51 29.68 -4.15 -9.33
C SER A 51 28.49 -5.04 -8.96
N VAL A 52 27.42 -4.50 -8.37
CA VAL A 52 26.33 -5.31 -7.80
C VAL A 52 25.14 -5.49 -8.75
N ILE A 53 24.95 -4.66 -9.79
CA ILE A 53 23.74 -4.77 -10.63
C ILE A 53 24.02 -4.48 -12.11
N ASP A 54 24.43 -5.49 -12.85
CA ASP A 54 24.05 -5.63 -14.27
C ASP A 54 23.58 -7.07 -14.54
N VAL A 55 22.49 -7.45 -13.88
CA VAL A 55 21.71 -8.61 -14.31
C VAL A 55 20.64 -8.12 -15.27
N SER A 56 21.03 -7.91 -16.53
CA SER A 56 20.06 -7.73 -17.60
C SER A 56 19.03 -8.88 -17.58
N PRO A 57 17.73 -8.59 -17.69
CA PRO A 57 16.67 -9.59 -17.67
C PRO A 57 16.99 -10.80 -18.54
N SER A 58 16.79 -12.01 -18.01
CA SER A 58 16.91 -13.20 -18.85
C SER A 58 15.86 -13.14 -19.97
N ARG A 59 16.18 -13.64 -21.16
CA ARG A 59 15.20 -13.73 -22.28
C ARG A 59 13.89 -14.41 -21.89
N LYS A 60 13.92 -15.32 -20.90
CA LYS A 60 12.72 -15.98 -20.37
C LYS A 60 11.82 -15.00 -19.60
N MET A 61 12.42 -14.12 -18.79
CA MET A 61 11.70 -13.09 -18.03
C MET A 61 11.07 -12.06 -18.98
N ASP A 62 11.78 -11.65 -20.03
CA ASP A 62 11.22 -10.77 -21.07
C ASP A 62 10.02 -11.42 -21.74
N ASN A 63 10.15 -12.68 -22.18
CA ASN A 63 9.06 -13.40 -22.82
C ASN A 63 7.84 -13.54 -21.89
N GLN A 64 8.05 -13.84 -20.62
CA GLN A 64 6.98 -13.91 -19.62
C GLN A 64 6.30 -12.55 -19.43
N PHE A 65 7.09 -11.49 -19.30
CA PHE A 65 6.59 -10.13 -19.17
C PHE A 65 5.75 -9.70 -20.38
N TYR A 66 6.25 -9.90 -21.61
CA TYR A 66 5.51 -9.53 -22.82
C TYR A 66 4.27 -10.39 -23.05
N THR A 67 4.29 -11.65 -22.60
CA THR A 67 3.11 -12.52 -22.62
C THR A 67 2.03 -11.98 -21.69
N MET A 68 2.37 -11.73 -20.41
CA MET A 68 1.43 -11.16 -19.44
C MET A 68 0.92 -9.78 -19.86
N LEU A 69 1.79 -8.93 -20.41
CA LEU A 69 1.42 -7.61 -20.92
C LEU A 69 0.44 -7.70 -22.11
N GLY A 70 0.63 -8.68 -22.99
CA GLY A 70 -0.28 -8.95 -24.11
C GLY A 70 -1.67 -9.37 -23.65
N GLU A 71 -1.75 -10.26 -22.68
CA GLU A 71 -3.00 -10.73 -22.08
C GLU A 71 -3.78 -9.59 -21.41
N GLU A 72 -3.09 -8.74 -20.65
CA GLU A 72 -3.72 -7.63 -19.94
C GLU A 72 -4.24 -6.55 -20.91
N LYS A 73 -3.47 -6.24 -21.96
CA LYS A 73 -3.92 -5.36 -23.06
C LYS A 73 -5.15 -5.93 -23.78
N ALA A 74 -5.24 -7.25 -23.96
CA ALA A 74 -6.40 -7.89 -24.58
C ALA A 74 -7.66 -7.79 -23.69
N LYS A 75 -7.53 -7.95 -22.37
CA LYS A 75 -8.64 -7.74 -21.41
C LYS A 75 -9.16 -6.31 -21.44
N LEU A 76 -8.26 -5.32 -21.47
CA LEU A 76 -8.63 -3.90 -21.58
C LEU A 76 -9.36 -3.60 -22.89
N LYS A 77 -8.91 -4.16 -24.03
CA LYS A 77 -9.60 -4.03 -25.33
C LYS A 77 -10.99 -4.65 -25.33
N ARG A 78 -11.20 -5.81 -24.69
CA ARG A 78 -12.52 -6.46 -24.58
C ARG A 78 -13.53 -5.57 -23.84
N ARG A 79 -13.09 -4.95 -22.72
CA ARG A 79 -13.90 -3.99 -21.95
C ARG A 79 -14.23 -2.73 -22.76
N HIS A 80 -13.28 -2.27 -23.59
CA HIS A 80 -13.46 -1.09 -24.43
C HIS A 80 -14.36 -1.36 -25.64
N TRP A 81 -14.29 -2.55 -26.25
CA TRP A 81 -15.13 -2.94 -27.39
C TRP A 81 -16.62 -3.04 -27.01
N LEU A 82 -16.94 -3.63 -25.86
CA LEU A 82 -18.32 -3.70 -25.35
C LEU A 82 -18.91 -2.30 -25.10
N LYS A 83 -18.12 -1.40 -24.47
CA LYS A 83 -18.53 -0.01 -24.24
C LYS A 83 -18.69 0.79 -25.54
N ASN A 84 -17.77 0.64 -26.49
CA ASN A 84 -17.86 1.34 -27.77
C ASN A 84 -19.01 0.83 -28.64
N TRP A 85 -19.31 -0.46 -28.62
CA TRP A 85 -20.47 -1.01 -29.32
C TRP A 85 -21.78 -0.48 -28.73
N PHE A 86 -21.90 -0.45 -27.39
CA PHE A 86 -23.08 0.09 -26.72
C PHE A 86 -23.26 1.59 -26.97
N ASN A 87 -22.18 2.37 -26.94
CA ASN A 87 -22.21 3.81 -27.20
C ASN A 87 -22.45 4.18 -28.67
N ARG A 88 -22.30 3.23 -29.61
CA ARG A 88 -22.61 3.43 -31.04
C ARG A 88 -24.08 3.23 -31.37
N LEU A 89 -24.87 2.69 -30.44
CA LEU A 89 -26.32 2.55 -30.62
C LEU A 89 -26.98 3.93 -30.51
N PRO A 90 -28.06 4.21 -31.27
CA PRO A 90 -28.82 5.45 -31.10
C PRO A 90 -29.37 5.55 -29.68
N ILE A 91 -29.42 6.76 -29.13
CA ILE A 91 -29.76 7.04 -27.72
C ILE A 91 -31.08 6.36 -27.29
N GLY A 92 -32.07 6.28 -28.18
CA GLY A 92 -33.33 5.58 -27.92
C GLY A 92 -33.17 4.07 -27.67
N LEU A 93 -32.24 3.40 -28.36
CA LEU A 93 -31.98 1.97 -28.18
C LEU A 93 -31.13 1.67 -26.95
N GLN A 94 -30.25 2.59 -26.55
CA GLN A 94 -29.42 2.45 -25.35
C GLN A 94 -30.26 2.33 -24.07
N TYR A 95 -31.36 3.09 -23.98
CA TYR A 95 -32.28 3.03 -22.85
C TYR A 95 -33.39 2.00 -23.01
N ALA A 96 -33.78 1.66 -24.25
CA ALA A 96 -34.78 0.63 -24.49
C ALA A 96 -34.25 -0.80 -24.20
N LEU A 97 -32.98 -1.07 -24.47
CA LEU A 97 -32.35 -2.38 -24.25
C LEU A 97 -32.43 -2.88 -22.80
N PRO A 98 -31.99 -2.13 -21.77
CA PRO A 98 -32.09 -2.58 -20.39
C PRO A 98 -33.54 -2.73 -19.93
N VAL A 99 -34.45 -1.85 -20.36
CA VAL A 99 -35.88 -1.94 -20.02
C VAL A 99 -36.52 -3.18 -20.65
N LEU A 100 -36.19 -3.48 -21.90
CA LEU A 100 -36.66 -4.66 -22.61
C LEU A 100 -36.11 -5.95 -21.99
N LEU A 101 -34.85 -5.95 -21.56
CA LEU A 101 -34.22 -7.08 -20.86
C LEU A 101 -34.86 -7.31 -19.49
N LEU A 102 -35.20 -6.24 -18.78
CA LEU A 102 -35.92 -6.29 -17.50
C LEU A 102 -37.35 -6.82 -17.68
N LEU A 103 -38.08 -6.34 -18.69
CA LEU A 103 -39.42 -6.84 -19.04
C LEU A 103 -39.40 -8.30 -19.49
N ALA A 104 -38.41 -8.70 -20.29
CA ALA A 104 -38.23 -10.08 -20.71
C ALA A 104 -37.89 -10.99 -19.51
N GLY A 105 -36.97 -10.55 -18.65
CA GLY A 105 -36.65 -11.26 -17.40
C GLY A 105 -37.85 -11.36 -16.46
N PHE A 106 -38.66 -10.30 -16.35
CA PHE A 106 -39.89 -10.29 -15.57
C PHE A 106 -40.93 -11.26 -16.13
N MET A 107 -41.14 -11.29 -17.45
CA MET A 107 -42.05 -12.23 -18.10
C MET A 107 -41.59 -13.69 -17.94
N ILE A 108 -40.28 -13.96 -18.08
CA ILE A 108 -39.70 -15.28 -17.83
C ILE A 108 -39.86 -15.68 -16.36
N GLY A 109 -39.67 -14.73 -15.44
CA GLY A 109 -39.85 -14.91 -14.00
C GLY A 109 -41.30 -15.21 -13.63
N GLN A 110 -42.28 -14.52 -14.23
CA GLN A 110 -43.70 -14.81 -14.01
C GLN A 110 -44.10 -16.17 -14.54
N LEU A 111 -43.58 -16.58 -15.71
CA LEU A 111 -43.89 -17.90 -16.27
C LEU A 111 -43.26 -19.04 -15.45
N SER A 112 -42.19 -18.75 -14.72
CA SER A 112 -41.51 -19.68 -13.80
C SER A 112 -42.06 -19.62 -12.37
N SER A 113 -42.98 -18.69 -12.07
CA SER A 113 -43.62 -18.56 -10.76
C SER A 113 -44.87 -19.44 -10.66
N THR A 114 -44.67 -20.75 -10.73
CA THR A 114 -45.62 -21.73 -10.21
C THR A 114 -45.07 -22.24 -8.88
N GLY A 115 -45.58 -21.72 -7.77
CA GLY A 115 -45.43 -22.31 -6.44
C GLY A 115 -44.78 -21.41 -5.40
N GLU A 116 -45.64 -20.92 -4.48
CA GLU A 116 -45.36 -20.39 -3.14
C GLU A 116 -44.65 -19.03 -3.01
N SER A 117 -45.40 -18.05 -2.52
CA SER A 117 -44.93 -16.74 -2.08
C SER A 117 -44.44 -16.81 -0.63
N PRO A 118 -43.20 -16.41 -0.31
CA PRO A 118 -42.82 -16.11 1.06
C PRO A 118 -43.49 -14.81 1.49
N GLN A 119 -44.36 -14.88 2.51
CA GLN A 119 -44.91 -13.71 3.19
C GLN A 119 -43.77 -12.86 3.79
N VAL A 120 -43.65 -11.63 3.33
CA VAL A 120 -42.79 -10.61 3.95
C VAL A 120 -43.69 -9.74 4.84
N PRO A 121 -43.42 -9.61 6.15
CA PRO A 121 -44.20 -8.75 7.02
C PRO A 121 -43.91 -7.27 6.73
N ALA A 122 -44.94 -6.44 6.80
CA ALA A 122 -44.89 -5.00 6.57
C ALA A 122 -44.03 -4.27 7.63
N PRO A 123 -43.22 -3.27 7.25
CA PRO A 123 -42.61 -2.37 8.21
C PRO A 123 -43.62 -1.31 8.64
N GLN A 124 -43.91 -1.28 9.94
CA GLN A 124 -44.63 -0.20 10.61
C GLN A 124 -43.73 1.04 10.74
N GLU A 125 -44.43 2.17 10.84
CA GLU A 125 -43.99 3.56 10.82
C GLU A 125 -42.89 3.92 11.84
N GLU A 126 -42.09 4.96 11.55
CA GLU A 126 -42.00 6.18 12.37
C GLU A 126 -40.86 7.13 11.92
N SER A 127 -41.28 8.27 11.36
CA SER A 127 -40.77 9.63 11.62
C SER A 127 -39.28 9.84 11.99
N LEU A 128 -38.41 10.00 10.98
CA LEU A 128 -37.09 10.68 11.15
C LEU A 128 -36.96 12.00 10.36
N THR A 129 -37.99 12.38 9.60
CA THR A 129 -37.99 13.60 8.78
C THR A 129 -38.27 14.88 9.57
N THR A 130 -38.68 14.79 10.84
CA THR A 130 -38.96 15.94 11.71
C THR A 130 -37.77 16.46 12.53
N LEU A 131 -36.59 15.83 12.45
CA LEU A 131 -35.40 16.25 13.22
C LEU A 131 -34.27 16.90 12.38
N ILE A 132 -34.50 17.25 11.11
CA ILE A 132 -33.45 17.78 10.23
C ILE A 132 -33.60 19.29 9.92
N ASN A 133 -34.55 20.00 10.55
CA ASN A 133 -34.83 21.41 10.22
C ASN A 133 -34.38 22.47 11.25
N SER A 134 -33.43 22.17 12.15
CA SER A 134 -32.93 23.19 13.09
C SER A 134 -31.42 23.16 13.40
N ARG A 135 -30.56 22.72 12.48
CA ARG A 135 -29.11 22.95 12.64
C ARG A 135 -28.74 24.33 12.10
N SER A 136 -28.52 25.26 13.03
CA SER A 136 -27.81 26.53 12.80
C SER A 136 -26.54 26.28 11.96
N THR A 137 -26.19 27.21 11.09
CA THR A 137 -24.94 27.20 10.29
C THR A 137 -23.69 26.99 11.15
N SER A 138 -23.75 27.37 12.43
CA SER A 138 -22.68 27.11 13.40
C SER A 138 -22.56 25.63 13.81
N ASP A 139 -23.68 24.90 13.91
CA ASP A 139 -23.69 23.47 14.23
C ASP A 139 -23.26 22.61 13.04
N ARG A 140 -23.53 23.06 11.81
CA ARG A 140 -22.98 22.43 10.61
C ARG A 140 -21.46 22.63 10.54
N MET A 141 -20.98 23.82 10.89
CA MET A 141 -19.53 24.11 10.90
C MET A 141 -18.79 23.38 12.04
N MET A 142 -19.43 23.19 13.20
CA MET A 142 -18.92 22.32 14.26
C MET A 142 -18.98 20.83 13.89
N ALA A 143 -20.08 20.35 13.29
CA ALA A 143 -20.22 18.97 12.84
C ALA A 143 -19.18 18.60 11.77
N VAL A 144 -18.85 19.52 10.85
CA VAL A 144 -17.77 19.31 9.86
C VAL A 144 -16.39 19.21 10.53
N LYS A 145 -16.13 19.99 11.60
CA LYS A 145 -14.91 19.81 12.43
C LYS A 145 -14.92 18.52 13.26
N GLN A 146 -16.10 17.98 13.57
CA GLN A 146 -16.27 16.79 14.41
C GLN A 146 -16.29 15.49 13.59
N VAL A 147 -16.66 15.53 12.30
CA VAL A 147 -16.55 14.41 11.35
C VAL A 147 -15.10 13.98 11.13
N SER A 148 -14.13 14.88 11.31
CA SER A 148 -12.70 14.56 11.31
C SER A 148 -12.19 13.76 12.52
N LYS A 149 -13.04 13.51 13.55
CA LYS A 149 -12.69 12.73 14.76
C LYS A 149 -13.89 12.00 15.34
N SER A 150 -14.75 11.41 14.49
CA SER A 150 -15.79 10.52 15.02
C SER A 150 -15.12 9.20 15.42
N PRO A 151 -15.14 8.78 16.71
CA PRO A 151 -14.52 7.52 17.14
C PRO A 151 -15.06 6.30 16.39
N GLN A 152 -16.28 6.41 15.85
CA GLN A 152 -16.90 5.36 15.07
C GLN A 152 -16.34 5.25 13.64
N ALA A 153 -16.05 6.38 13.00
CA ALA A 153 -15.40 6.39 11.68
C ALA A 153 -13.94 5.89 11.79
N GLU A 154 -13.25 6.26 12.87
CA GLU A 154 -11.91 5.78 13.18
C GLU A 154 -11.89 4.25 13.35
N LYS A 155 -12.88 3.69 14.07
CA LYS A 155 -13.04 2.24 14.22
C LYS A 155 -13.30 1.52 12.89
N GLU A 156 -14.12 2.09 12.02
CA GLU A 156 -14.36 1.53 10.68
C GLU A 156 -13.10 1.53 9.82
N ILE A 157 -12.29 2.60 9.89
CA ILE A 157 -11.01 2.70 9.18
C ILE A 157 -10.04 1.63 9.69
N ILE A 158 -9.89 1.48 11.02
CA ILE A 158 -9.01 0.48 11.62
C ILE A 158 -9.41 -0.94 11.19
N ASN A 159 -10.71 -1.25 11.23
CA ASN A 159 -11.21 -2.55 10.79
C ASN A 159 -10.93 -2.80 9.30
N ALA A 160 -11.08 -1.80 8.44
CA ALA A 160 -10.79 -1.92 7.02
C ALA A 160 -9.29 -2.15 6.76
N LEU A 161 -8.41 -1.47 7.51
CA LEU A 161 -6.97 -1.64 7.43
C LEU A 161 -6.53 -3.03 7.92
N LEU A 162 -7.06 -3.50 9.05
CA LEU A 162 -6.81 -4.86 9.54
C LEU A 162 -7.34 -5.93 8.58
N PHE A 163 -8.50 -5.69 7.95
CA PHE A 163 -9.03 -6.58 6.92
C PHE A 163 -8.11 -6.63 5.69
N SER A 164 -7.63 -5.47 5.23
CA SER A 164 -6.70 -5.38 4.10
C SER A 164 -5.36 -6.06 4.41
N LEU A 165 -4.80 -5.85 5.60
CA LEU A 165 -3.60 -6.54 6.08
C LEU A 165 -3.76 -8.07 6.05
N ASN A 166 -4.94 -8.62 6.36
CA ASN A 166 -5.10 -10.07 6.42
C ASN A 166 -5.51 -10.71 5.09
N ASN A 167 -6.17 -9.97 4.18
CA ASN A 167 -6.86 -10.57 3.04
C ASN A 167 -6.49 -9.99 1.68
N ASP A 168 -5.76 -8.88 1.61
CA ASP A 168 -5.43 -8.30 0.31
C ASP A 168 -4.46 -9.18 -0.47
N ALA A 169 -4.74 -9.40 -1.75
CA ALA A 169 -3.93 -10.25 -2.61
C ALA A 169 -2.52 -9.68 -2.86
N SER A 170 -2.36 -8.35 -2.79
CA SER A 170 -1.09 -7.68 -3.05
C SER A 170 -0.30 -7.44 -1.77
N ASP A 171 0.93 -7.97 -1.72
CA ASP A 171 1.89 -7.73 -0.64
C ASP A 171 2.09 -6.23 -0.36
N ASN A 172 2.14 -5.41 -1.41
CA ASN A 172 2.31 -3.96 -1.29
C ASN A 172 1.13 -3.29 -0.59
N VAL A 173 -0.10 -3.75 -0.85
CA VAL A 173 -1.30 -3.20 -0.20
C VAL A 173 -1.32 -3.64 1.27
N ARG A 174 -0.92 -4.87 1.58
CA ARG A 174 -0.77 -5.34 2.96
C ARG A 174 0.29 -4.52 3.72
N ILE A 175 1.44 -4.23 3.11
CA ILE A 175 2.48 -3.36 3.69
C ILE A 175 1.95 -1.93 3.91
N THR A 176 1.26 -1.36 2.92
CA THR A 176 0.64 -0.03 3.06
C THR A 176 -0.38 -0.01 4.21
N ALA A 177 -1.13 -1.10 4.42
CA ALA A 177 -2.04 -1.21 5.55
C ALA A 177 -1.30 -1.22 6.89
N ILE A 178 -0.15 -1.90 7.00
CA ILE A 178 0.73 -1.89 8.19
C ILE A 178 1.18 -0.45 8.50
N GLU A 179 1.70 0.26 7.50
CA GLU A 179 2.16 1.65 7.65
C GLU A 179 1.03 2.60 8.07
N ALA A 180 -0.17 2.38 7.54
CA ALA A 180 -1.34 3.16 7.92
C ALA A 180 -1.82 2.86 9.34
N LEU A 181 -1.72 1.60 9.79
CA LEU A 181 -2.09 1.17 11.15
C LEU A 181 -1.17 1.76 12.22
N LEU A 182 0.09 2.06 11.91
CA LEU A 182 1.02 2.73 12.84
C LEU A 182 0.49 4.07 13.38
N LYS A 183 -0.35 4.78 12.60
CA LYS A 183 -0.99 6.02 13.06
C LYS A 183 -1.96 5.82 14.23
N TYR A 184 -2.39 4.59 14.45
CA TYR A 184 -3.35 4.17 15.47
C TYR A 184 -2.73 3.19 16.49
N ALA A 185 -1.39 3.12 16.53
CA ALA A 185 -0.60 2.23 17.38
C ALA A 185 -0.95 2.26 18.88
N ASP A 186 -1.45 3.39 19.36
CA ASP A 186 -1.82 3.56 20.77
C ASP A 186 -3.07 2.76 21.17
N LEU A 187 -3.88 2.35 20.17
CA LEU A 187 -5.11 1.61 20.38
C LEU A 187 -4.85 0.11 20.50
N GLU A 188 -5.36 -0.49 21.58
CA GLU A 188 -5.15 -1.91 21.86
C GLU A 188 -5.64 -2.82 20.73
N VAL A 189 -6.77 -2.50 20.11
CA VAL A 189 -7.33 -3.26 18.99
C VAL A 189 -6.38 -3.34 17.78
N VAL A 190 -5.57 -2.30 17.55
CA VAL A 190 -4.58 -2.27 16.47
C VAL A 190 -3.40 -3.15 16.83
N ARG A 191 -2.90 -3.02 18.07
CA ARG A 191 -1.82 -3.87 18.59
C ARG A 191 -2.16 -5.35 18.49
N SER A 192 -3.30 -5.76 19.06
CA SER A 192 -3.73 -7.16 19.02
C SER A 192 -3.95 -7.65 17.58
N GLY A 193 -4.59 -6.83 16.74
CA GLY A 193 -4.85 -7.19 15.35
C GLY A 193 -3.57 -7.37 14.51
N MET A 194 -2.52 -6.57 14.77
CA MET A 194 -1.22 -6.72 14.10
C MET A 194 -0.46 -7.95 14.60
N ILE A 195 -0.54 -8.29 15.89
CA ILE A 195 0.03 -9.52 16.45
C ILE A 195 -0.66 -10.75 15.85
N ASP A 196 -1.99 -10.75 15.78
CA ASP A 196 -2.77 -11.85 15.20
C ASP A 196 -2.46 -12.03 13.70
N ALA A 197 -2.23 -10.94 12.98
CA ALA A 197 -1.89 -10.99 11.57
C ALA A 197 -0.58 -11.74 11.29
N VAL A 198 0.39 -11.74 12.21
CA VAL A 198 1.69 -12.44 12.06
C VAL A 198 1.49 -13.91 11.70
N ARG A 199 0.53 -14.60 12.35
CA ARG A 199 0.29 -16.04 12.15
C ARG A 199 -0.28 -16.37 10.77
N HIS A 200 -0.85 -15.38 10.08
CA HIS A 200 -1.58 -15.57 8.83
C HIS A 200 -0.81 -15.08 7.61
N GLN A 201 0.30 -14.34 7.80
CA GLN A 201 1.10 -13.85 6.69
C GLN A 201 2.02 -14.94 6.14
N GLN A 202 1.96 -15.13 4.83
CA GLN A 202 2.82 -16.06 4.09
C GLN A 202 3.99 -15.36 3.39
N SER A 203 3.87 -14.04 3.19
CA SER A 203 4.89 -13.24 2.50
C SER A 203 6.00 -12.84 3.48
N PRO A 204 7.27 -13.20 3.21
CA PRO A 204 8.40 -12.80 4.04
C PRO A 204 8.54 -11.27 4.16
N LEU A 205 8.22 -10.56 3.07
CA LEU A 205 8.35 -9.10 3.03
C LEU A 205 7.29 -8.43 3.91
N VAL A 206 6.06 -8.94 3.90
CA VAL A 206 4.98 -8.44 4.77
C VAL A 206 5.30 -8.75 6.23
N LEU A 207 5.81 -9.94 6.54
CA LEU A 207 6.23 -10.34 7.89
C LEU A 207 7.34 -9.44 8.44
N LEU A 208 8.33 -9.08 7.63
CA LEU A 208 9.40 -8.15 8.02
C LEU A 208 8.85 -6.77 8.40
N ASN A 209 8.00 -6.20 7.54
CA ASN A 209 7.39 -4.89 7.78
C ASN A 209 6.48 -4.91 9.02
N LEU A 210 5.75 -6.00 9.23
CA LEU A 210 4.89 -6.18 10.39
C LEU A 210 5.71 -6.28 11.68
N ALA A 211 6.85 -6.97 11.64
CA ALA A 211 7.78 -7.06 12.77
C ALA A 211 8.41 -5.71 13.12
N GLU A 212 8.84 -4.95 12.11
CA GLU A 212 9.37 -3.60 12.30
C GLU A 212 8.30 -2.67 12.92
N ALA A 213 7.07 -2.75 12.41
CA ALA A 213 5.96 -1.99 12.96
C ALA A 213 5.66 -2.36 14.42
N LEU A 214 5.65 -3.64 14.78
CA LEU A 214 5.40 -4.08 16.16
C LEU A 214 6.49 -3.65 17.14
N LYS A 215 7.75 -3.61 16.70
CA LYS A 215 8.87 -3.04 17.46
C LYS A 215 8.66 -1.55 17.74
N ILE A 216 8.23 -0.77 16.73
CA ILE A 216 7.93 0.67 16.89
C ILE A 216 6.86 0.90 17.98
N ILE A 217 5.88 0.00 18.08
CA ILE A 217 4.74 0.12 19.00
C ILE A 217 5.12 -0.34 20.44
N GLY A 218 6.34 -0.84 20.66
CA GLY A 218 6.79 -1.31 21.98
C GLY A 218 6.25 -2.68 22.38
N ASN A 219 5.64 -3.40 21.44
CA ASN A 219 5.31 -4.81 21.57
C ASN A 219 6.44 -5.63 20.97
N ASP A 220 7.60 -5.64 21.63
CA ASP A 220 8.70 -6.52 21.26
C ASP A 220 8.22 -7.97 21.41
N ILE A 221 7.77 -8.56 20.31
CA ILE A 221 7.58 -10.00 20.24
C ILE A 221 8.99 -10.61 20.19
N PRO A 222 9.38 -11.42 21.19
CA PRO A 222 10.67 -12.08 21.18
C PRO A 222 10.85 -12.88 19.90
N ILE A 223 12.04 -12.79 19.31
CA ILE A 223 12.43 -13.55 18.11
C ILE A 223 12.11 -15.05 18.24
N ASP A 224 12.22 -15.59 19.45
CA ASP A 224 11.96 -17.01 19.72
C ASP A 224 10.46 -17.33 19.65
N GLU A 225 9.59 -16.40 20.04
CA GLU A 225 8.14 -16.53 19.92
C GLU A 225 7.68 -16.37 18.46
N TYR A 226 8.35 -15.50 17.68
CA TYR A 226 8.19 -15.49 16.22
C TYR A 226 8.56 -16.86 15.62
N LYS A 227 9.70 -17.44 16.00
CA LYS A 227 10.15 -18.73 15.47
C LYS A 227 9.19 -19.87 15.79
N ASP A 228 8.68 -19.91 17.02
CA ASP A 228 7.69 -20.91 17.43
C ASP A 228 6.34 -20.73 16.71
N MET A 229 5.93 -19.48 16.41
CA MET A 229 4.73 -19.20 15.63
C MET A 229 4.86 -19.55 14.13
N LEU A 230 6.09 -19.60 13.61
CA LEU A 230 6.39 -19.76 12.17
C LEU A 230 6.80 -21.19 11.78
N ASN A 231 7.11 -22.06 12.75
CA ASN A 231 7.77 -23.36 12.52
C ASN A 231 6.88 -24.47 11.92
N ASP A 232 5.55 -24.34 11.92
CA ASP A 232 4.68 -25.46 11.50
C ASP A 232 4.21 -25.42 10.03
N ASP A 233 4.32 -24.29 9.30
CA ASP A 233 3.67 -24.18 7.97
C ASP A 233 4.33 -23.26 6.92
N LEU A 234 5.51 -22.69 7.21
CA LEU A 234 6.16 -21.73 6.28
C LEU A 234 7.33 -22.35 5.49
N PRO A 235 7.48 -21.99 4.20
CA PRO A 235 8.64 -22.41 3.39
C PRO A 235 9.97 -22.00 4.03
N GLU A 236 10.98 -22.88 4.00
CA GLU A 236 12.31 -22.67 4.62
C GLU A 236 12.98 -21.34 4.21
N GLN A 237 12.72 -20.88 2.99
CA GLN A 237 13.22 -19.62 2.46
C GLN A 237 12.58 -18.38 3.11
N THR A 238 11.31 -18.49 3.51
CA THR A 238 10.58 -17.47 4.27
C THR A 238 11.14 -17.37 5.68
N VAL A 239 11.40 -18.52 6.32
CA VAL A 239 12.03 -18.58 7.65
C VAL A 239 13.41 -17.92 7.62
N ARG A 240 14.27 -18.23 6.64
CA ARG A 240 15.60 -17.60 6.52
C ARG A 240 15.55 -16.10 6.28
N SER A 241 14.65 -15.63 5.42
CA SER A 241 14.50 -14.19 5.12
C SER A 241 14.03 -13.40 6.35
N ILE A 242 13.18 -14.01 7.18
CA ILE A 242 12.72 -13.46 8.45
C ILE A 242 13.85 -13.47 9.47
N GLU A 243 14.62 -14.56 9.59
CA GLU A 243 15.79 -14.62 10.47
C GLU A 243 16.87 -13.58 10.11
N GLU A 244 17.09 -13.33 8.83
CA GLU A 244 18.01 -12.28 8.36
C GLU A 244 17.48 -10.88 8.68
N GLY A 245 16.20 -10.61 8.42
CA GLY A 245 15.55 -9.35 8.78
C GLY A 245 15.58 -9.08 10.29
N LEU A 246 15.34 -10.12 11.10
CA LEU A 246 15.38 -10.05 12.57
C LEU A 246 16.79 -9.85 13.14
N LYS A 247 17.84 -10.31 12.44
CA LYS A 247 19.25 -10.02 12.80
C LYS A 247 19.62 -8.55 12.58
N LEU A 248 19.10 -7.93 11.52
CA LEU A 248 19.34 -6.52 11.21
C LEU A 248 18.73 -5.58 12.28
N ILE A 249 17.68 -6.04 12.96
CA ILE A 249 16.96 -5.31 14.01
C ILE A 249 17.73 -5.29 15.36
N LYS A 250 18.73 -6.17 15.53
CA LYS A 250 19.52 -6.34 16.77
C LYS A 250 20.80 -5.49 16.83
N THR A 251 21.01 -4.58 15.88
CA THR A 251 22.14 -3.63 15.83
C THR A 251 21.63 -2.22 16.05
#